data_AF-A0A931YLF1-F1
#
_entry.id   AF-A0A931YLF1-F1
#
_cell.length_a   1.000
_cell.length_b   1.000
_cell.length_c   1.000
_cell.angle_alpha   90.00
_cell.angle_beta   90.00
_cell.angle_gamma   90.00
#
_symmetry.space_group_name_H-M   'P 1'
#
loop_
_entity.id
_entity.type
_entity.pdbx_description
1 polymer ?
#
loop_
_entity_poly.entity_id
_entity_poly.type
_entity_poly.pdbx_seq_one_letter_code
_entity_poly.pdbx_strand_id
1 'polypeptide(L)'
;MLTDKDVEKLALVLATKKDLEDLKGETSSLKEVVQGLATAVDGLAKVIDDLRIEYSAIKIQLNRHEEWIREIAKKAGVKLKF
;
A
#
# COMPACT_ATOMS: atom_id res chain seq x y z
N MET A 1 18.18 -54.31 -10.28
CA MET A 1 18.33 -53.88 -8.87
C MET A 1 19.13 -52.60 -8.87
N LEU A 2 18.79 -51.64 -8.02
CA LEU A 2 19.62 -50.46 -7.82
C LEU A 2 20.97 -50.88 -7.20
N THR A 3 22.06 -50.29 -7.67
CA THR A 3 23.40 -50.48 -7.10
C THR A 3 23.73 -49.35 -6.13
N ASP A 4 24.70 -49.54 -5.25
CA ASP A 4 25.14 -48.49 -4.30
C ASP A 4 25.57 -47.21 -5.04
N LYS A 5 26.15 -47.36 -6.23
CA LYS A 5 26.52 -46.25 -7.12
C LYS A 5 25.30 -45.46 -7.63
N ASP A 6 24.15 -46.11 -7.77
CA ASP A 6 22.89 -45.44 -8.12
C ASP A 6 22.32 -44.68 -6.92
N VAL A 7 22.48 -45.20 -5.70
CA VAL A 7 22.04 -44.54 -4.46
C VAL A 7 22.90 -43.29 -4.15
N GLU A 8 24.22 -43.37 -4.32
CA GLU A 8 25.12 -42.21 -4.15
C GLU A 8 24.80 -41.09 -5.14
N LYS A 9 24.51 -41.44 -6.40
CA LYS A 9 24.11 -40.45 -7.40
C LYS A 9 22.82 -39.74 -7.01
N LEU A 10 21.83 -40.47 -6.48
CA LEU A 10 20.58 -39.88 -6.02
C LEU A 10 20.78 -38.96 -4.81
N ALA A 11 21.65 -39.33 -3.86
CA ALA A 11 21.95 -38.51 -2.69
C ALA A 11 22.58 -37.14 -3.06
N LEU A 12 23.26 -37.04 -4.21
CA LEU A 12 23.86 -35.78 -4.68
C LEU A 12 22.86 -34.79 -5.32
N VAL A 13 21.68 -35.24 -5.75
CA VAL A 13 20.67 -34.40 -6.44
C VAL A 13 19.35 -34.27 -5.68
N LEU A 14 19.09 -35.14 -4.71
CA LEU A 14 17.87 -35.05 -3.89
C LEU A 14 18.09 -34.10 -2.72
N ALA A 15 17.15 -33.16 -2.56
CA ALA A 15 17.09 -32.32 -1.38
C ALA A 15 16.89 -33.18 -0.12
N THR A 16 17.61 -32.85 0.94
CA THR A 16 17.45 -33.50 2.24
C THR A 16 16.18 -33.02 2.93
N LYS A 17 15.74 -33.76 3.95
CA LYS A 17 14.61 -33.34 4.81
C LYS A 17 14.85 -31.96 5.43
N LYS A 18 16.11 -31.66 5.78
CA LYS A 18 16.51 -30.37 6.34
C LYS A 18 16.37 -29.25 5.31
N ASP A 19 16.81 -29.46 4.07
CA ASP A 19 16.64 -28.48 3.00
C ASP A 19 15.16 -28.15 2.76
N LEU A 20 14.29 -29.16 2.83
CA LEU A 20 12.85 -28.97 2.69
C LEU A 20 12.23 -28.23 3.90
N GLU A 21 12.71 -28.48 5.11
CA GLU A 21 12.28 -27.78 6.32
C GLU A 21 12.72 -26.30 6.29
N ASP A 22 13.95 -26.03 5.86
CA ASP A 22 14.51 -24.67 5.73
C ASP A 22 13.71 -23.89 4.65
N LEU A 23 13.48 -24.48 3.47
CA LEU A 23 12.64 -23.88 2.42
C LEU A 23 11.19 -23.61 2.88
N LYS A 24 10.60 -24.51 3.66
CA LYS A 24 9.26 -24.32 4.23
C LYS A 24 9.24 -23.14 5.21
N GLY A 25 10.30 -22.99 6.00
CA GLY A 25 10.50 -21.84 6.89
C GLY A 25 10.55 -20.54 6.11
N GLU A 26 11.45 -20.45 5.12
CA GLU A 26 11.59 -19.27 4.26
C GLU A 26 10.29 -18.91 3.54
N THR A 27 9.58 -19.90 3.00
CA THR A 27 8.28 -19.70 2.33
C THR A 27 7.23 -19.16 3.29
N SER A 28 7.25 -19.62 4.55
CA SER A 28 6.32 -19.15 5.58
C SER A 28 6.62 -17.70 5.96
N SER A 29 7.89 -17.35 6.18
CA SER A 29 8.30 -15.97 6.45
C SER A 29 7.99 -15.03 5.29
N LEU A 30 8.21 -15.47 4.04
CA LEU A 30 7.85 -14.69 2.86
C LEU A 30 6.34 -14.41 2.81
N LYS A 31 5.52 -15.43 3.12
CA LYS A 31 4.07 -15.27 3.17
C LYS A 31 3.65 -14.22 4.20
N GLU A 32 4.26 -14.22 5.38
CA GLU A 32 4.00 -13.22 6.43
C GLU A 32 4.37 -11.81 5.96
N VAL A 33 5.53 -11.64 5.33
CA VAL A 33 5.96 -10.36 4.77
C VAL A 33 4.98 -9.86 3.70
N VAL A 34 4.54 -10.74 2.79
CA VAL A 34 3.58 -10.37 1.74
C VAL A 34 2.22 -9.97 2.34
N GLN A 35 1.76 -10.65 3.39
CA GLN A 35 0.53 -10.27 4.10
C GLN A 35 0.66 -8.93 4.83
N GLY A 36 1.83 -8.66 5.43
CA GLY A 36 2.15 -7.38 6.03
C GLY A 36 2.15 -6.24 5.02
N LEU A 37 2.75 -6.47 3.84
CA LEU A 37 2.75 -5.51 2.74
C LEU A 37 1.34 -5.23 2.21
N ALA A 38 0.50 -6.26 2.03
CA ALA A 38 -0.88 -6.08 1.60
C ALA A 38 -1.65 -5.18 2.59
N THR A 39 -1.50 -5.45 3.89
CA THR A 39 -2.14 -4.65 4.95
C THR A 39 -1.64 -3.19 4.94
N ALA A 40 -0.34 -2.98 4.72
CA ALA A 40 0.23 -1.64 4.64
C ALA A 40 -0.28 -0.88 3.41
N VAL A 41 -0.40 -1.54 2.26
CA VAL A 41 -0.96 -0.95 1.03
C VAL A 41 -2.43 -0.58 1.22
N ASP A 42 -3.23 -1.44 1.84
CA ASP A 42 -4.64 -1.13 2.15
C ASP A 42 -4.75 0.09 3.10
N GLY A 43 -3.87 0.16 4.11
CA GLY A 43 -3.78 1.32 5.00
C GLY A 43 -3.45 2.62 4.25
N LEU A 44 -2.49 2.59 3.33
CA LEU A 44 -2.14 3.73 2.49
C LEU A 44 -3.30 4.14 1.57
N ALA A 45 -4.00 3.19 0.96
CA ALA A 45 -5.14 3.47 0.10
C ALA A 45 -6.25 4.21 0.86
N LYS A 46 -6.50 3.82 2.11
CA LYS A 46 -7.47 4.51 2.98
C LYS A 46 -7.04 5.95 3.28
N VAL A 47 -5.78 6.16 3.66
CA VAL A 47 -5.25 7.52 3.93
C VAL A 47 -5.38 8.43 2.71
N ILE A 48 -5.13 7.90 1.50
CA ILE A 48 -5.29 8.65 0.26
C ILE A 48 -6.76 9.05 0.01
N ASP A 49 -7.71 8.16 0.29
CA ASP A 49 -9.14 8.46 0.14
C ASP A 49 -9.60 9.53 1.14
N ASP A 50 -9.17 9.40 2.40
CA ASP A 50 -9.45 10.40 3.45
C ASP A 50 -8.90 11.79 3.03
N LEU A 51 -7.66 11.87 2.56
CA LEU A 51 -7.06 13.11 2.06
C LEU A 51 -7.82 13.70 0.87
N ARG A 52 -8.31 12.85 -0.05
CA ARG A 52 -9.11 13.30 -1.20
C ARG A 52 -10.43 13.94 -0.75
N ILE A 53 -11.07 13.35 0.25
CA ILE A 53 -12.32 13.87 0.84
C ILE A 53 -12.05 15.22 1.51
N GLU A 54 -11.01 15.30 2.35
CA GLU A 54 -10.62 16.54 3.03
C GLU A 54 -10.31 17.66 2.03
N TYR A 55 -9.52 17.37 0.99
CA TYR A 55 -9.19 18.33 -0.05
C TYR A 55 -10.44 18.86 -0.78
N SER A 56 -11.40 17.98 -1.05
CA SER A 56 -12.67 18.36 -1.67
C SER A 56 -13.49 19.29 -0.75
N ALA A 57 -13.51 19.00 0.55
CA ALA A 57 -14.17 19.86 1.53
C ALA A 57 -13.50 21.24 1.64
N ILE A 58 -12.16 21.29 1.68
CA ILE A 58 -11.40 22.55 1.69
C ILE A 58 -11.69 23.38 0.44
N LYS A 59 -11.70 22.76 -0.74
CA LYS A 59 -12.03 23.45 -2.00
C LYS A 59 -13.43 24.07 -1.97
N ILE A 60 -14.42 23.34 -1.44
CA ILE A 60 -15.78 23.86 -1.28
C ILE A 60 -15.80 25.05 -0.31
N GLN A 61 -15.09 24.95 0.82
CA GLN A 61 -15.00 26.04 1.78
C GLN A 61 -14.35 27.29 1.17
N LEU A 62 -13.26 27.13 0.42
CA LEU A 62 -12.59 28.25 -0.26
C LEU A 62 -13.51 28.94 -1.25
N ASN A 63 -14.23 28.17 -2.08
CA ASN A 63 -15.20 28.73 -3.02
C ASN A 63 -16.28 29.54 -2.29
N ARG A 64 -16.83 29.00 -1.19
CA ARG A 64 -17.84 29.69 -0.39
C ARG A 64 -17.29 30.97 0.24
N HIS A 65 -16.06 30.95 0.73
CA HIS A 65 -15.41 32.16 1.25
C HIS A 65 -15.21 33.21 0.15
N GLU A 66 -14.82 32.80 -1.05
CA GLU A 66 -14.69 33.70 -2.19
C GLU A 66 -16.04 34.34 -2.56
N GLU A 67 -17.12 33.56 -2.59
CA GLU A 67 -18.48 34.07 -2.80
C GLU A 67 -18.90 35.07 -1.71
N TRP A 68 -18.65 34.76 -0.44
CA TRP A 68 -18.94 35.67 0.66
C TRP A 68 -18.16 36.97 0.55
N ILE A 69 -16.87 36.92 0.19
CA ILE A 69 -16.04 38.11 -0.03
C ILE A 69 -16.61 38.96 -1.17
N ARG A 70 -17.05 38.33 -2.27
CA ARG A 70 -17.70 39.03 -3.40
C ARG A 70 -18.99 39.73 -2.97
N GLU A 71 -19.84 39.04 -2.21
CA GLU A 71 -21.10 39.61 -1.71
C GLU A 71 -20.88 40.75 -0.70
N ILE A 72 -19.90 40.61 0.20
CA ILE A 72 -19.51 41.67 1.13
C ILE A 72 -18.99 42.89 0.37
N ALA A 73 -18.10 42.70 -0.60
CA ALA A 73 -17.54 43.78 -1.39
C ALA A 73 -18.63 44.55 -2.16
N LYS A 74 -19.59 43.82 -2.75
CA LYS A 74 -20.77 44.41 -3.42
C LYS A 74 -21.60 45.26 -2.47
N LYS A 75 -21.86 44.78 -1.25
CA LYS A 75 -22.63 45.52 -0.23
C LYS A 75 -21.86 46.71 0.35
N ALA A 76 -20.54 46.61 0.46
CA ALA A 76 -19.67 47.67 0.96
C ALA A 76 -19.30 48.72 -0.10
N GLY A 77 -19.64 48.51 -1.38
CA GLY A 77 -19.24 49.38 -2.49
C GLY A 77 -17.73 49.33 -2.80
N VAL A 78 -17.04 48.27 -2.38
CA VAL A 78 -15.59 48.09 -2.60
C VAL A 78 -15.37 47.27 -3.87
N LYS A 79 -14.47 47.73 -4.75
CA LYS A 79 -14.08 46.98 -5.95
C LYS A 79 -12.95 46.01 -5.64
N LEU A 80 -13.21 44.71 -5.74
CA LEU A 80 -12.17 43.68 -5.64
C LEU A 80 -11.26 43.74 -6.88
N LYS A 81 -9.95 43.70 -6.65
CA LYS A 81 -8.95 43.46 -7.70
C LYS A 81 -8.57 41.99 -7.61
N PHE A 82 -8.73 41.28 -8.72
CA PHE A 82 -8.28 39.90 -8.89
C PHE A 82 -6.94 39.92 -9.61
#